data_AF-A0A936VV81-F1
#
_entry.id   AF-A0A936VV81-F1
#
_cell.length_a   1.000
_cell.length_b   1.000
_cell.length_c   1.000
_cell.angle_alpha   90.00
_cell.angle_beta   90.00
_cell.angle_gamma   90.00
#
_symmetry.space_group_name_H-M   'P 1'
#
loop_
_entity.id
_entity.type
_entity.pdbx_description
1 polymer ?
#
loop_
_entity_poly.entity_id
_entity_poly.type
_entity_poly.pdbx_seq_one_letter_code
_entity_poly.pdbx_strand_id
1 'polypeptide(L)'
;MKKAPFSIQKEITEGQDLGFGRSMSSSASRMLNTDGSFNIRRSGYKVNSWYQTLIDLNWSKFLGVTFLFMLWSIFYLELYIICFLQTIS
;
A
#
# COMPACT_ATOMS: atom_id res chain seq x y z
N MET A 1 -27.19 -34.43 52.59
CA MET A 1 -27.27 -33.93 51.20
C MET A 1 -25.98 -33.16 50.88
N LYS A 2 -25.05 -33.77 50.14
CA LYS A 2 -23.80 -33.12 49.71
C LYS A 2 -24.09 -32.27 48.47
N LYS A 3 -23.78 -30.98 48.50
CA LYS A 3 -23.96 -30.06 47.36
C LYS A 3 -22.95 -30.41 46.26
N ALA A 4 -23.41 -30.50 45.02
CA ALA A 4 -22.53 -30.68 43.87
C ALA A 4 -21.65 -29.43 43.66
N PRO A 5 -20.36 -29.57 43.27
CA PRO A 5 -19.53 -28.41 42.97
C PRO A 5 -19.97 -27.79 41.64
N PHE A 6 -20.23 -26.48 41.67
CA PHE A 6 -20.47 -25.64 40.51
C PHE A 6 -19.23 -25.66 39.61
N SER A 7 -19.31 -26.37 38.49
CA SER A 7 -18.26 -26.41 37.46
C SER A 7 -18.35 -25.15 36.61
N ILE A 8 -17.41 -24.23 36.81
CA ILE A 8 -17.16 -23.14 35.86
C ILE A 8 -16.68 -23.81 34.56
N GLN A 9 -17.58 -24.01 33.60
CA GLN A 9 -17.17 -24.17 32.20
C GLN A 9 -16.66 -22.81 31.76
N LYS A 10 -15.33 -22.64 31.80
CA LYS A 10 -14.67 -21.49 31.22
C LYS A 10 -14.79 -21.64 29.71
N GLU A 11 -15.87 -21.11 29.14
CA GLU A 11 -16.00 -20.93 27.70
C GLU A 11 -14.81 -20.09 27.27
N ILE A 12 -13.81 -20.74 26.67
CA ILE A 12 -12.71 -20.06 26.01
C ILE A 12 -13.37 -19.45 24.77
N THR A 13 -13.85 -18.21 24.90
CA THR A 13 -14.23 -17.40 23.75
C THR A 13 -12.97 -17.26 22.88
N GLU A 14 -12.84 -18.14 21.88
CA GLU A 14 -11.81 -18.11 20.85
C GLU A 14 -12.02 -16.93 19.88
N GLY A 15 -12.20 -15.73 20.43
CA GLY A 15 -12.59 -14.53 19.70
C GLY A 15 -11.70 -13.33 19.94
N GLN A 16 -10.78 -13.36 20.90
CA GLN A 16 -9.91 -12.24 21.22
C GLN A 16 -8.54 -12.72 21.71
N ASP A 17 -7.76 -13.33 20.81
CA ASP A 17 -6.30 -13.27 20.92
C ASP A 17 -5.78 -12.30 19.86
N LEU A 18 -5.53 -11.07 20.31
CA LEU A 18 -5.01 -9.97 19.51
C LEU A 18 -3.49 -10.11 19.34
N GLY A 19 -3.06 -11.10 18.55
CA GLY A 19 -1.73 -11.01 17.95
C GLY A 19 -1.06 -12.34 17.66
N PHE A 20 -1.15 -12.80 16.40
CA PHE A 20 -0.30 -13.85 15.80
C PHE A 20 -0.78 -15.31 15.88
N GLY A 21 -2.07 -15.59 16.15
CA GLY A 21 -2.52 -16.98 16.30
C GLY A 21 -3.78 -17.36 15.54
N ARG A 22 -3.65 -17.82 14.27
CA ARG A 22 -4.41 -18.97 13.72
C ARG A 22 -3.88 -19.36 12.33
N SER A 23 -3.25 -20.54 12.31
CA SER A 23 -2.71 -21.31 11.17
C SER A 23 -1.62 -20.67 10.30
N MET A 24 -0.38 -20.65 10.81
CA MET A 24 0.81 -20.89 9.98
C MET A 24 1.50 -22.16 10.48
N SER A 25 0.78 -23.28 10.36
CA SER A 25 1.26 -24.62 10.71
C SER A 25 1.34 -25.52 9.47
N SER A 26 1.56 -24.94 8.28
CA SER A 26 1.85 -25.71 7.08
C SER A 26 3.05 -25.08 6.38
N SER A 27 4.18 -25.79 6.48
CA SER A 27 5.51 -25.46 5.95
C SER A 27 6.28 -24.36 6.66
N ALA A 28 7.42 -24.78 7.23
CA ALA A 28 8.49 -23.98 7.82
C ALA A 28 9.19 -23.06 6.81
N SER A 29 8.45 -22.19 6.13
CA SER A 29 8.98 -21.15 5.27
C SER A 29 8.94 -19.83 6.03
N ARG A 30 10.06 -19.09 6.06
CA ARG A 30 10.09 -17.76 6.69
C ARG A 30 9.04 -16.87 6.00
N MET A 31 8.17 -16.24 6.79
CA MET A 31 7.19 -15.27 6.28
C MET A 31 7.85 -14.01 5.71
N LEU A 32 9.05 -13.73 6.19
CA LEU A 32 9.88 -12.60 5.82
C LEU A 32 11.18 -13.12 5.22
N ASN A 33 11.53 -12.62 4.05
CA ASN A 33 12.82 -12.88 3.41
C ASN A 33 13.94 -12.17 4.21
N THR A 34 15.20 -12.56 3.96
CA THR A 34 16.37 -11.95 4.65
C THR A 34 16.57 -10.48 4.34
N ASP A 35 15.98 -9.98 3.26
CA ASP A 35 15.95 -8.58 2.84
C ASP A 35 14.79 -7.79 3.47
N GLY A 36 13.95 -8.43 4.30
CA GLY A 36 12.78 -7.81 4.91
C GLY A 36 11.54 -7.77 4.01
N SER A 37 11.56 -8.37 2.83
CA SER A 37 10.37 -8.47 1.97
C SER A 37 9.44 -9.61 2.43
N PHE A 38 8.14 -9.41 2.30
CA PHE A 38 7.14 -10.42 2.71
C PHE A 38 6.99 -11.51 1.65
N ASN A 39 7.08 -12.77 2.07
CA ASN A 39 6.78 -13.94 1.24
C ASN A 39 5.27 -14.26 1.24
N ILE A 40 4.42 -13.23 1.15
CA ILE A 40 2.96 -13.34 1.19
C ILE A 40 2.40 -12.85 -0.14
N ARG A 41 1.75 -13.74 -0.88
CA ARG A 41 1.02 -13.38 -2.11
C ARG A 41 -0.40 -12.95 -1.76
N ARG A 42 -0.69 -11.66 -1.87
CA ARG A 42 -2.07 -11.13 -1.76
C ARG A 42 -2.83 -11.46 -3.06
N SER A 43 -3.84 -12.33 -2.98
CA SER A 43 -4.80 -12.56 -4.05
C SER A 43 -6.02 -11.64 -3.89
N GLY A 44 -6.52 -11.06 -4.99
CA GLY A 44 -7.67 -10.13 -4.99
C GLY A 44 -7.40 -8.81 -5.71
N TYR A 45 -8.35 -7.87 -5.63
CA TYR A 45 -8.27 -6.55 -6.26
C TYR A 45 -7.29 -5.65 -5.50
N LYS A 46 -6.29 -5.13 -6.22
CA LYS A 46 -5.41 -4.08 -5.70
C LYS A 46 -5.97 -2.73 -6.08
N VAL A 47 -6.37 -1.94 -5.09
CA VAL A 47 -6.68 -0.52 -5.30
C VAL A 47 -5.35 0.22 -5.28
N ASN A 48 -4.71 0.31 -6.44
CA ASN A 48 -3.52 1.13 -6.58
C ASN A 48 -3.95 2.59 -6.72
N SER A 49 -3.60 3.41 -5.74
CA SER A 49 -3.71 4.86 -5.88
C SER A 49 -2.65 5.37 -6.86
N TRP A 50 -2.98 6.41 -7.63
CA TRP A 50 -1.99 7.09 -8.48
C TRP A 50 -0.79 7.54 -7.66
N TYR A 51 -1.02 8.05 -6.45
CA TYR A 51 0.05 8.45 -5.54
C TYR A 51 0.99 7.28 -5.18
N GLN A 52 0.42 6.12 -4.82
CA GLN A 52 1.21 4.92 -4.50
C GLN A 52 2.06 4.49 -5.70
N THR A 53 1.47 4.54 -6.89
CA THR A 53 2.18 4.20 -8.13
C THR A 53 3.36 5.15 -8.37
N LEU A 54 3.20 6.46 -8.10
CA LEU A 54 4.24 7.48 -8.29
C LEU A 54 5.43 7.29 -7.35
N ILE A 55 5.18 6.99 -6.07
CA ILE A 55 6.26 6.80 -5.07
C ILE A 55 6.97 5.44 -5.22
N ASP A 56 6.30 4.44 -5.79
CA ASP A 56 6.87 3.12 -6.05
C ASP A 56 7.75 3.08 -7.33
N LEU A 57 7.78 4.17 -8.12
CA LEU A 57 8.61 4.23 -9.33
C LEU A 57 10.11 4.22 -8.99
N ASN A 58 10.89 3.53 -9.83
CA ASN A 58 12.34 3.69 -9.82
C ASN A 58 12.72 5.16 -10.08
N TRP A 59 13.76 5.63 -9.42
CA TRP A 59 14.24 7.02 -9.52
C TRP A 59 14.35 7.57 -10.95
N SER A 60 14.90 6.81 -11.90
CA SER A 60 15.02 7.26 -13.30
C SER A 60 13.66 7.49 -13.97
N LYS A 61 12.66 6.65 -13.66
CA LYS A 61 11.30 6.80 -14.20
C LYS A 61 10.61 8.01 -13.59
N PHE A 62 10.75 8.18 -12.27
CA PHE A 62 10.21 9.35 -11.57
C PHE A 62 10.78 10.66 -12.13
N LEU A 63 12.10 10.74 -12.30
CA LEU A 63 12.77 11.89 -12.91
C LEU A 63 12.31 12.13 -14.35
N GLY A 64 12.15 11.08 -15.16
CA GLY A 64 11.63 11.19 -16.52
C GLY A 64 10.21 11.76 -16.59
N VAL A 65 9.30 11.28 -15.73
CA VAL A 65 7.93 11.81 -15.63
C VAL A 65 7.94 13.28 -15.19
N THR A 66 8.80 13.62 -14.23
CA THR A 66 8.95 15.00 -13.73
C THR A 66 9.48 15.93 -14.82
N PHE A 67 10.44 15.47 -15.63
CA PHE A 67 10.99 16.21 -16.75
C PHE A 67 9.94 16.49 -17.83
N LEU A 68 9.11 15.50 -18.18
CA LEU A 68 7.99 15.69 -19.11
C LEU A 68 6.99 16.73 -18.61
N PHE A 69 6.70 16.74 -17.31
CA PHE A 69 5.82 17.75 -16.71
C PHE A 69 6.41 19.17 -16.79
N MET A 70 7.73 19.30 -16.64
CA MET A 70 8.42 20.59 -16.84
C MET A 70 8.34 21.06 -18.30
N LEU A 71 8.56 20.17 -19.28
CA LEU A 71 8.40 20.51 -20.70
C LEU A 71 6.98 20.97 -21.03
N TRP A 72 5.98 20.27 -20.46
CA TRP A 72 4.59 20.68 -20.59
C TRP A 72 4.38 22.08 -20.02
N SER A 73 4.93 22.38 -18.85
CA SER A 73 4.83 23.72 -18.23
C SER A 73 5.43 24.83 -19.11
N ILE A 74 6.58 24.56 -19.74
CA ILE A 74 7.23 25.49 -20.68
C ILE A 74 6.37 25.70 -21.92
N PHE A 75 5.77 24.64 -22.46
CA PHE A 75 4.86 24.74 -23.60
C PHE A 75 3.66 25.66 -23.31
N TYR A 76 3.04 25.58 -22.13
CA TYR A 76 1.96 26.52 -21.76
C TYR A 76 2.45 27.95 -21.63
N LEU A 77 3.68 28.16 -21.13
CA LEU A 77 4.28 29.48 -21.05
C LEU A 77 4.47 30.09 -22.45
N GLU A 78 4.96 29.31 -23.41
CA GLU A 78 5.11 29.75 -24.81
C GLU A 78 3.77 30.14 -25.43
N LEU A 79 2.73 29.31 -25.27
CA LEU A 79 1.38 29.60 -25.74
C LEU A 79 0.82 30.89 -25.12
N TYR A 80 1.03 31.09 -23.82
CA TYR A 80 0.60 32.30 -23.12
C TYR A 80 1.28 33.55 -23.68
N ILE A 81 2.60 33.50 -23.92
CA ILE A 81 3.35 34.62 -24.49
C ILE A 81 2.84 34.96 -25.90
N ILE A 82 2.62 33.96 -26.75
CA ILE A 82 2.11 34.17 -28.12
C ILE A 82 0.73 34.84 -28.08
N CYS A 83 -0.17 34.35 -27.22
CA CYS A 83 -1.51 34.93 -27.06
C CYS A 83 -1.46 36.38 -26.55
N PHE A 84 -0.55 36.67 -25.62
CA PHE A 84 -0.36 38.01 -25.10
C PHE A 84 0.13 38.99 -26.17
N LEU A 85 1.11 38.60 -26.99
CA LEU A 85 1.63 39.42 -28.09
C LEU A 85 0.56 39.72 -29.15
N GLN A 86 -0.34 38.76 -29.44
CA GLN A 86 -1.46 38.99 -30.35
C GLN A 86 -2.48 40.00 -29.81
N THR A 87 -2.58 40.15 -28.49
CA THR A 87 -3.49 41.10 -27.85
C THR A 87 -2.94 42.53 -27.85
N ILE A 88 -1.60 42.68 -27.88
CA ILE A 88 -0.94 43.99 -27.82
C ILE A 88 -0.76 44.65 -29.19
N SER A 89 -0.77 43.85 -30.27
CA SER A 89 -0.69 44.30 -31.67
C SER A 89 -2.06 44.60 -32.25
#